data_AF-A0A0B1RR37-F1
#
_entry.id   AF-A0A0B1RR37-F1
#
_cell.length_a   1.000
_cell.length_b   1.000
_cell.length_c   1.000
_cell.angle_alpha   90.00
_cell.angle_beta   90.00
_cell.angle_gamma   90.00
#
_symmetry.space_group_name_H-M   'P 1'
#
loop_
_entity.id
_entity.type
_entity.pdbx_description
1 polymer ?
#
loop_
_entity_poly.entity_id
_entity_poly.type
_entity_poly.pdbx_seq_one_letter_code
_entity_poly.pdbx_strand_id
1 'polypeptide(L)'
;HANRLLYNKDNGIRVRDSQLYVIAQDYRGAEDIPFVDGNYTVPRCQYENSPYCEFPLYFPTRNRIQARHVRYRSFDDRPELPATKINLIHKEEASTRLIYDFSVQGSGQISIFIIPQSGWQIANCSISDPKPELDDRPLFLFLTCSGVKCGDWMFKITLKHPGNPVRDDETQLLVGAASHYLHGPKMQTVTIKRILSEIVKNRQVDPAWSITASAWNVDMIYRYF
;
A
#
# COMPACT_ATOMS: atom_id res chain seq x y z
N HIS A 1 6.45 -3.80 -9.36
CA HIS A 1 7.76 -3.65 -8.70
C HIS A 1 7.65 -2.48 -7.74
N ALA A 2 7.85 -2.69 -6.44
CA ALA A 2 7.60 -1.69 -5.41
C ALA A 2 8.89 -1.34 -4.67
N ASN A 3 9.18 -0.05 -4.57
CA ASN A 3 10.09 0.48 -3.56
C ASN A 3 9.32 0.64 -2.25
N ARG A 4 9.90 0.20 -1.13
CA ARG A 4 9.26 0.33 0.17
C ARG A 4 10.15 1.06 1.14
N LEU A 5 9.54 1.96 1.91
CA LEU A 5 10.16 2.65 3.02
C LEU A 5 9.21 2.63 4.22
N LEU A 6 9.49 1.75 5.16
CA LEU A 6 8.64 1.55 6.35
C LEU A 6 9.39 2.06 7.57
N TYR A 7 8.69 2.82 8.42
CA TYR A 7 9.26 3.42 9.63
C TYR A 7 8.76 2.72 10.90
N ASN A 8 9.60 2.69 11.93
CA ASN A 8 9.22 2.32 13.30
C ASN A 8 8.52 3.50 13.99
N LYS A 9 8.01 3.27 15.21
CA LYS A 9 7.35 4.31 16.04
C LYS A 9 8.26 5.50 16.35
N ASP A 10 9.55 5.23 16.57
CA ASP A 10 10.62 6.21 16.82
C ASP A 10 11.11 6.97 15.57
N ASN A 11 10.42 6.83 14.42
CA ASN A 11 10.85 7.29 13.10
C ASN A 11 12.18 6.67 12.59
N GLY A 12 12.67 5.61 13.21
CA GLY A 12 13.75 4.79 12.66
C GLY A 12 13.31 4.03 11.41
N ILE A 13 14.24 3.74 10.49
CA ILE A 13 13.93 2.95 9.29
C ILE A 13 13.78 1.48 9.71
N ARG A 14 12.59 0.93 9.51
CA ARG A 14 12.28 -0.49 9.71
C ARG A 14 12.64 -1.33 8.48
N VAL A 15 12.22 -0.86 7.31
CA VAL A 15 12.47 -1.51 6.01
C VAL A 15 12.79 -0.45 4.98
N ARG A 16 13.81 -0.72 4.18
CA ARG A 16 14.13 0.02 2.96
C ARG A 16 14.59 -0.98 1.91
N ASP A 17 13.68 -1.40 1.05
CA ASP A 17 13.95 -2.44 0.06
C ASP A 17 13.20 -2.19 -1.26
N SER A 18 13.47 -3.06 -2.24
CA SER A 18 12.72 -3.14 -3.49
C SER A 18 12.25 -4.58 -3.70
N GLN A 19 10.99 -4.74 -4.09
CA GLN A 19 10.36 -6.05 -4.21
C GLN A 19 9.49 -6.16 -5.45
N LEU A 20 9.51 -7.33 -6.07
CA LEU A 20 8.59 -7.69 -7.13
C LEU A 20 7.44 -8.51 -6.54
N TYR A 21 6.26 -7.90 -6.50
CA TYR A 21 5.01 -8.56 -6.11
C TYR A 21 4.35 -9.18 -7.34
N VAL A 22 3.92 -10.43 -7.19
CA VAL A 22 3.06 -11.14 -8.13
C VAL A 22 1.75 -11.41 -7.43
N ILE A 23 0.67 -10.85 -7.96
CA ILE A 23 -0.66 -10.90 -7.34
C ILE A 23 -1.62 -11.58 -8.32
N ALA A 24 -1.94 -12.84 -8.04
CA ALA A 24 -2.95 -13.58 -8.78
C ALA A 24 -4.34 -12.99 -8.50
N GLN A 25 -5.11 -12.79 -9.57
CA GLN A 25 -6.46 -12.24 -9.50
C GLN A 25 -7.54 -13.33 -9.54
N ASP A 26 -7.14 -14.58 -9.81
CA ASP A 26 -7.99 -15.76 -9.97
C ASP A 26 -7.90 -16.70 -8.75
N TYR A 27 -8.66 -17.80 -8.81
CA TYR A 27 -8.67 -18.83 -7.77
C TYR A 27 -7.53 -19.85 -7.86
N ARG A 28 -6.62 -19.75 -8.83
CA ARG A 28 -5.47 -20.67 -8.93
C ARG A 28 -4.36 -20.24 -7.98
N GLY A 29 -4.24 -18.94 -7.72
CA GLY A 29 -3.24 -18.39 -6.80
C GLY A 29 -1.92 -18.11 -7.50
N ALA A 30 -0.98 -17.50 -6.77
CA ALA A 30 0.27 -17.02 -7.37
C ALA A 30 1.29 -18.13 -7.64
N GLU A 31 1.15 -19.29 -6.99
CA GLU A 31 2.03 -20.45 -7.19
C GLU A 31 1.79 -21.18 -8.52
N ASP A 32 0.64 -20.97 -9.15
CA ASP A 32 0.31 -21.52 -10.47
C ASP A 32 0.87 -20.64 -11.63
N ILE A 33 1.51 -19.52 -11.30
CA ILE A 33 2.08 -18.62 -12.31
C ILE A 33 3.47 -19.16 -12.72
N PRO A 34 3.71 -19.49 -14.01
CA PRO A 34 4.88 -20.30 -14.39
C PRO A 34 6.26 -19.74 -14.04
N PHE A 35 6.42 -18.41 -13.99
CA PHE A 35 7.69 -17.78 -13.63
C PHE A 35 7.87 -17.56 -12.13
N VAL A 36 6.86 -17.90 -11.31
CA VAL A 36 6.94 -17.86 -9.86
C VAL A 36 7.60 -19.16 -9.40
N ASP A 37 8.92 -19.09 -9.22
CA ASP A 37 9.77 -20.21 -8.81
C ASP A 37 10.08 -20.19 -7.30
N GLY A 38 11.02 -21.04 -6.87
CA GLY A 38 11.45 -21.13 -5.47
C GLY A 38 12.12 -19.87 -4.91
N ASN A 39 12.42 -18.86 -5.73
CA ASN A 39 12.94 -17.57 -5.27
C ASN A 39 11.83 -16.62 -4.80
N TYR A 40 10.57 -16.97 -5.04
CA TYR A 40 9.42 -16.23 -4.54
C TYR A 40 8.96 -16.81 -3.20
N THR A 41 8.66 -15.92 -2.26
CA THR A 41 8.23 -16.30 -0.92
C THR A 41 6.83 -15.77 -0.59
N VAL A 42 6.25 -16.34 0.46
CA VAL A 42 4.97 -15.89 1.02
C VAL A 42 5.15 -14.52 1.69
N PRO A 43 4.14 -13.64 1.60
CA PRO A 43 4.16 -12.38 2.30
C PRO A 43 4.46 -12.44 3.80
N ARG A 44 5.25 -11.46 4.28
CA ARG A 44 5.47 -11.23 5.71
C ARG A 44 5.12 -9.79 6.06
N CYS A 45 4.04 -9.62 6.82
CA CYS A 45 3.60 -8.32 7.31
C CYS A 45 4.65 -7.76 8.28
N GLN A 46 4.93 -6.47 8.13
CA GLN A 46 5.93 -5.76 8.91
C GLN A 46 5.32 -5.09 10.12
N TYR A 47 4.06 -4.69 10.05
CA TYR A 47 3.32 -4.12 11.18
C TYR A 47 2.30 -5.10 11.72
N GLU A 48 2.21 -5.20 13.04
CA GLU A 48 1.16 -5.96 13.71
C GLU A 48 -0.21 -5.34 13.40
N ASN A 49 -1.22 -6.20 13.24
CA ASN A 49 -2.61 -5.81 12.97
C ASN A 49 -2.86 -4.99 11.69
N SER A 50 -1.85 -4.81 10.82
CA SER A 50 -2.04 -4.20 9.51
C SER A 50 -2.81 -5.15 8.59
N PRO A 51 -4.04 -4.83 8.20
CA PRO A 51 -4.85 -5.72 7.38
C PRO A 51 -4.40 -5.82 5.92
N TYR A 52 -3.51 -4.92 5.51
CA TYR A 52 -3.02 -4.81 4.14
C TYR A 52 -1.62 -5.42 3.99
N CYS A 53 -0.97 -5.80 5.09
CA CYS A 53 0.35 -6.46 5.10
C CYS A 53 1.41 -5.71 4.27
N GLU A 54 1.27 -4.37 4.18
CA GLU A 54 2.12 -3.46 3.42
C GLU A 54 2.24 -3.85 1.94
N PHE A 55 1.16 -4.40 1.37
CA PHE A 55 1.08 -4.66 -0.06
C PHE A 55 0.79 -3.38 -0.83
N PRO A 56 1.40 -3.19 -2.01
CA PRO A 56 1.10 -2.07 -2.91
C PRO A 56 -0.24 -2.28 -3.62
N LEU A 57 -1.33 -2.43 -2.86
CA LEU A 57 -2.67 -2.66 -3.37
C LEU A 57 -3.16 -1.43 -4.13
N TYR A 58 -3.59 -1.64 -5.37
CA TYR A 58 -4.23 -0.60 -6.19
C TYR A 58 -5.73 -0.43 -5.90
N PHE A 59 -6.39 -1.49 -5.41
CA PHE A 59 -7.80 -1.50 -5.03
C PHE A 59 -8.01 -2.22 -3.70
N PRO A 60 -9.07 -1.88 -2.94
CA PRO A 60 -9.36 -2.47 -1.64
C PRO A 60 -9.88 -3.90 -1.82
N THR A 61 -8.96 -4.83 -1.99
CA THR A 61 -9.26 -6.23 -2.34
C THR A 61 -8.97 -7.18 -1.18
N ARG A 62 -8.87 -6.65 0.06
CA ARG A 62 -8.52 -7.41 1.28
C ARG A 62 -9.27 -8.73 1.42
N ASN A 63 -10.57 -8.75 1.13
CA ASN A 63 -11.39 -9.96 1.29
C ASN A 63 -11.19 -10.98 0.15
N ARG A 64 -10.60 -10.57 -0.98
CA ARG A 64 -10.35 -11.40 -2.16
C ARG A 64 -8.89 -11.87 -2.24
N ILE A 65 -7.94 -10.98 -1.97
CA ILE A 65 -6.50 -11.24 -2.09
C ILE A 65 -5.96 -11.70 -0.73
N GLN A 66 -5.95 -13.02 -0.55
CA GLN A 66 -5.32 -13.72 0.59
C GLN A 66 -3.85 -14.08 0.31
N ALA A 67 -3.14 -14.59 1.32
CA ALA A 67 -1.72 -14.95 1.23
C ALA A 67 -1.36 -15.87 0.04
N ARG A 68 -2.22 -16.81 -0.36
CA ARG A 68 -1.98 -17.68 -1.52
C ARG A 68 -1.96 -16.95 -2.86
N HIS A 69 -2.61 -15.79 -2.95
CA HIS A 69 -2.69 -14.99 -4.17
C HIS A 69 -1.47 -14.09 -4.34
N VAL A 70 -0.61 -13.98 -3.32
CA VAL A 70 0.52 -13.06 -3.34
C VAL A 70 1.79 -13.87 -3.15
N ARG A 71 2.75 -13.61 -4.03
CA ARG A 71 4.13 -14.02 -3.87
C ARG A 71 5.01 -12.80 -4.12
N TYR A 72 6.12 -12.72 -3.40
CA TYR A 72 7.07 -11.64 -3.63
C TYR A 72 8.50 -12.17 -3.67
N ARG A 73 9.36 -11.43 -4.36
CA ARG A 73 10.80 -11.66 -4.40
C ARG A 73 11.51 -10.33 -4.20
N SER A 74 12.56 -10.31 -3.40
CA SER A 74 13.44 -9.14 -3.27
C SER A 74 14.22 -8.91 -4.56
N PHE A 75 14.38 -7.66 -4.93
CA PHE A 75 15.18 -7.23 -6.08
C PHE A 75 16.20 -6.21 -5.63
N ASP A 76 17.44 -6.37 -6.08
CA ASP A 76 18.50 -5.39 -5.81
C ASP A 76 18.26 -4.11 -6.61
N ASP A 77 17.68 -4.24 -7.81
CA ASP A 77 17.28 -3.12 -8.64
C ASP A 77 16.15 -2.32 -8.01
N ARG A 78 16.42 -1.05 -7.74
CA ARG A 78 15.44 -0.09 -7.23
C ARG A 78 14.94 0.82 -8.35
N PRO A 79 13.66 0.75 -8.77
CA PRO A 79 13.08 1.68 -9.72
C PRO A 79 13.35 3.13 -9.32
N GLU A 80 13.82 3.95 -10.26
CA GLU A 80 14.00 5.39 -10.06
C GLU A 80 12.63 6.10 -10.13
N LEU A 81 11.99 6.23 -8.97
CA LEU A 81 10.68 6.83 -8.83
C LEU A 81 10.75 8.08 -7.94
N PRO A 82 9.93 9.12 -8.20
CA PRO A 82 9.68 10.18 -7.24
C PRO A 82 9.26 9.59 -5.90
N ALA A 83 9.83 10.12 -4.81
CA ALA A 83 9.51 9.65 -3.48
C ALA A 83 8.09 10.05 -3.08
N THR A 84 7.34 9.07 -2.57
CA THR A 84 6.06 9.28 -1.90
C THR A 84 6.31 9.84 -0.51
N LYS A 85 5.54 10.86 -0.12
CA LYS A 85 5.69 11.53 1.17
C LYS A 85 4.36 11.61 1.89
N ILE A 86 4.40 11.45 3.21
CA ILE A 86 3.28 11.69 4.12
C ILE A 86 3.74 12.76 5.10
N ASN A 87 3.07 13.91 5.08
CA ASN A 87 3.33 15.05 5.95
C ASN A 87 2.13 15.26 6.86
N LEU A 88 2.37 15.30 8.17
CA LEU A 88 1.41 15.78 9.15
C LEU A 88 1.49 17.30 9.19
N ILE A 89 0.40 17.97 8.80
CA ILE A 89 0.29 19.43 8.77
C ILE A 89 -0.12 19.94 10.15
N HIS A 90 -1.10 19.29 10.76
CA HIS A 90 -1.63 19.67 12.06
C HIS A 90 -2.18 18.46 12.82
N LYS A 91 -2.08 18.49 14.16
CA LYS A 91 -2.66 17.51 15.06
C LYS A 91 -3.36 18.25 16.20
N GLU A 92 -4.63 17.95 16.42
CA GLU A 92 -5.40 18.41 17.58
C GLU A 92 -5.70 17.21 18.48
N GLU A 93 -5.38 17.35 19.77
CA GLU A 93 -5.56 16.28 20.75
C GLU A 93 -6.54 16.69 21.85
N ALA A 94 -7.57 15.88 22.03
CA ALA A 94 -8.50 15.93 23.15
C ALA A 94 -8.57 14.54 23.84
N SER A 95 -9.13 14.50 25.05
CA SER A 95 -9.12 13.31 25.91
C SER A 95 -9.64 12.03 25.26
N THR A 96 -10.59 12.11 24.33
CA THR A 96 -11.17 10.95 23.63
C THR A 96 -11.24 11.13 22.12
N ARG A 97 -10.59 12.16 21.58
CA ARG A 97 -10.68 12.56 20.18
C ARG A 97 -9.34 13.08 19.68
N LEU A 98 -8.91 12.60 18.52
CA LEU A 98 -7.74 13.09 17.81
C LEU A 98 -8.16 13.57 16.43
N ILE A 99 -7.60 14.69 15.97
CA ILE A 99 -7.80 15.19 14.61
C ILE A 99 -6.43 15.36 13.96
N TYR A 100 -6.25 14.72 12.81
CA TYR A 100 -5.03 14.78 12.01
C TYR A 100 -5.32 15.43 10.67
N ASP A 101 -4.51 16.41 10.29
CA ASP A 101 -4.50 17.00 8.95
C ASP A 101 -3.26 16.53 8.20
N PHE A 102 -3.45 15.81 7.10
CA PHE A 102 -2.36 15.24 6.30
C PHE A 102 -2.25 15.92 4.93
N SER A 103 -1.02 16.03 4.43
CA SER A 103 -0.70 16.17 3.00
C SER A 103 0.09 14.95 2.56
N VAL A 104 -0.40 14.25 1.54
CA VAL A 104 0.27 13.12 0.90
C VAL A 104 0.68 13.50 -0.50
N GLN A 105 1.96 13.37 -0.79
CA GLN A 105 2.56 13.72 -2.08
C GLN A 105 3.06 12.46 -2.80
N GLY A 106 2.80 12.37 -4.10
CA GLY A 106 3.11 11.17 -4.86
C GLY A 106 2.74 11.26 -6.34
N SER A 107 2.44 10.12 -6.95
CA SER A 107 1.89 10.07 -8.32
C SER A 107 0.44 10.56 -8.38
N GLY A 108 -0.06 10.74 -9.61
CA GLY A 108 -1.46 11.08 -9.83
C GLY A 108 -2.45 9.97 -9.48
N GLN A 109 -1.99 8.73 -9.29
CA GLN A 109 -2.77 7.62 -8.73
C GLN A 109 -2.12 7.16 -7.44
N ILE A 110 -2.81 7.24 -6.31
CA ILE A 110 -2.27 6.90 -5.00
C ILE A 110 -3.29 6.13 -4.16
N SER A 111 -2.81 5.10 -3.47
CA SER A 111 -3.57 4.38 -2.45
C SER A 111 -3.08 4.79 -1.07
N ILE A 112 -4.00 5.08 -0.15
CA ILE A 112 -3.69 5.47 1.23
C ILE A 112 -4.35 4.46 2.17
N PHE A 113 -3.57 3.99 3.14
CA PHE A 113 -3.95 3.02 4.13
C PHE A 113 -3.95 3.70 5.50
N ILE A 114 -5.08 3.70 6.20
CA ILE A 114 -5.24 4.41 7.47
C ILE A 114 -5.65 3.38 8.52
N ILE A 115 -4.75 3.06 9.43
CA ILE A 115 -4.86 1.93 10.35
C ILE A 115 -4.81 2.46 11.78
N PRO A 116 -5.96 2.63 12.46
CA PRO A 116 -5.97 3.07 13.85
C PRO A 116 -5.32 2.01 14.76
N GLN A 117 -4.66 2.46 15.83
CA GLN A 117 -3.97 1.61 16.80
C GLN A 117 -4.75 1.53 18.13
N SER A 118 -4.45 0.53 18.97
CA SER A 118 -4.75 0.50 20.41
C SER A 118 -6.15 1.00 20.84
N GLY A 119 -7.21 0.54 20.17
CA GLY A 119 -8.61 0.86 20.54
C GLY A 119 -9.18 2.16 19.97
N TRP A 120 -8.41 2.91 19.17
CA TRP A 120 -8.91 4.05 18.41
C TRP A 120 -9.77 3.60 17.22
N GLN A 121 -10.76 4.42 16.86
CA GLN A 121 -11.71 4.19 15.77
C GLN A 121 -11.77 5.41 14.83
N ILE A 122 -12.00 5.21 13.53
CA ILE A 122 -12.03 6.29 12.53
C ILE A 122 -13.41 6.95 12.49
N ALA A 123 -13.62 7.91 13.40
CA ALA A 123 -14.87 8.64 13.48
C ALA A 123 -15.26 9.41 12.20
N ASN A 124 -14.28 9.98 11.47
CA ASN A 124 -14.55 10.76 10.26
C ASN A 124 -13.32 10.87 9.34
N CYS A 125 -13.56 11.03 8.03
CA CYS A 125 -12.57 11.40 7.02
C CYS A 125 -13.11 12.55 6.16
N SER A 126 -12.34 13.62 5.92
CA SER A 126 -12.87 14.76 5.15
C SER A 126 -13.17 14.47 3.67
N ILE A 127 -12.71 13.33 3.15
CA ILE A 127 -12.84 12.94 1.74
C ILE A 127 -13.49 11.57 1.56
N SER A 128 -14.07 11.00 2.62
CA SER A 128 -14.78 9.73 2.60
C SER A 128 -15.80 9.69 3.74
N ASP A 129 -16.89 8.95 3.58
CA ASP A 129 -17.92 8.80 4.61
C ASP A 129 -17.81 7.41 5.27
N PRO A 130 -16.96 7.24 6.31
CA PRO A 130 -16.79 5.94 6.96
C PRO A 130 -18.08 5.53 7.66
N LYS A 131 -18.54 4.30 7.37
CA LYS A 131 -19.80 3.78 7.95
C LYS A 131 -19.68 3.62 9.48
N PRO A 132 -20.62 4.15 10.29
CA PRO A 132 -20.55 4.13 11.75
C PRO A 132 -20.55 2.73 12.38
N GLU A 133 -21.14 1.75 11.69
CA GLU A 133 -21.50 0.44 12.25
C GLU A 133 -20.29 -0.52 12.34
N LEU A 134 -19.11 -0.14 11.84
CA LEU A 134 -17.96 -1.05 11.61
C LEU A 134 -16.58 -0.38 11.80
N ASP A 135 -16.48 0.55 12.76
CA ASP A 135 -15.48 1.64 12.89
C ASP A 135 -14.06 1.23 13.39
N ASP A 136 -13.86 -0.03 13.76
CA ASP A 136 -12.51 -0.57 14.09
C ASP A 136 -11.68 -0.91 12.83
N ARG A 137 -12.27 -0.74 11.64
CA ARG A 137 -11.64 -1.20 10.39
C ARG A 137 -10.76 -0.10 9.79
N PRO A 138 -9.55 -0.47 9.34
CA PRO A 138 -8.72 0.44 8.57
C PRO A 138 -9.43 0.98 7.33
N LEU A 139 -9.19 2.25 7.04
CA LEU A 139 -9.73 2.95 5.88
C LEU A 139 -8.73 2.84 4.72
N PHE A 140 -9.25 2.53 3.54
CA PHE A 140 -8.51 2.53 2.29
C PHE A 140 -9.06 3.64 1.41
N LEU A 141 -8.21 4.57 0.99
CA LEU A 141 -8.55 5.63 0.05
C LEU A 141 -7.79 5.39 -1.25
N PHE A 142 -8.49 5.49 -2.37
CA PHE A 142 -7.88 5.52 -3.69
C PHE A 142 -8.14 6.88 -4.31
N LEU A 143 -7.07 7.65 -4.51
CA LEU A 143 -7.15 9.01 -5.06
C LEU A 143 -6.51 9.03 -6.43
N THR A 144 -7.22 9.62 -7.38
CA THR A 144 -6.77 9.75 -8.77
C THR A 144 -7.00 11.16 -9.28
N CYS A 145 -5.99 11.75 -9.91
CA CYS A 145 -6.11 12.97 -10.68
C CYS A 145 -5.39 12.84 -12.02
N SER A 146 -5.79 13.71 -12.94
CA SER A 146 -5.13 13.89 -14.24
C SER A 146 -4.89 15.40 -14.41
N GLY A 147 -3.65 15.82 -14.68
CA GLY A 147 -3.33 17.24 -14.91
C GLY A 147 -1.96 17.67 -14.38
N VAL A 148 -1.63 18.94 -14.58
CA VAL A 148 -0.29 19.52 -14.31
C VAL A 148 -0.02 19.74 -12.83
N LYS A 149 -1.05 19.93 -11.99
CA LYS A 149 -0.95 20.14 -10.54
C LYS A 149 -1.47 18.94 -9.74
N CYS A 150 -1.20 17.75 -10.23
CA CYS A 150 -1.67 16.50 -9.68
C CYS A 150 -0.59 15.86 -8.78
N GLY A 151 -0.99 15.12 -7.74
CA GLY A 151 -0.06 14.40 -6.86
C GLY A 151 0.22 15.05 -5.50
N ASP A 152 -0.57 16.03 -5.07
CA ASP A 152 -0.62 16.50 -3.67
C ASP A 152 -2.07 16.41 -3.18
N TRP A 153 -2.27 15.69 -2.07
CA TRP A 153 -3.58 15.31 -1.56
C TRP A 153 -3.70 15.70 -0.09
N MET A 154 -4.68 16.53 0.23
CA MET A 154 -4.96 16.92 1.60
C MET A 154 -6.22 16.26 2.12
N PHE A 155 -6.16 15.74 3.35
CA PHE A 155 -7.33 15.18 4.02
C PHE A 155 -7.18 15.23 5.53
N LYS A 156 -8.32 15.24 6.20
CA LYS A 156 -8.44 15.22 7.65
C LYS A 156 -8.97 13.87 8.11
N ILE A 157 -8.40 13.32 9.18
CA ILE A 157 -8.89 12.13 9.87
C ILE A 157 -9.23 12.50 11.29
N THR A 158 -10.44 12.13 11.73
CA THR A 158 -10.83 12.21 13.14
C THR A 158 -10.85 10.80 13.70
N LEU A 159 -10.10 10.58 14.78
CA LEU A 159 -10.20 9.37 15.58
C LEU A 159 -11.02 9.64 16.85
N LYS A 160 -11.71 8.62 17.34
CA LYS A 160 -12.36 8.60 18.66
C LYS A 160 -11.93 7.38 19.45
N HIS A 161 -11.93 7.48 20.77
CA HIS A 161 -11.73 6.34 21.66
C HIS A 161 -13.01 6.08 22.46
N PRO A 162 -13.62 4.88 22.41
CA PRO A 162 -14.91 4.59 23.04
C PRO A 162 -14.88 4.49 24.58
N GLY A 163 -13.69 4.59 25.20
CA GLY A 163 -13.50 4.67 26.65
C GLY A 163 -12.40 5.65 27.05
N ASN A 164 -11.89 5.57 28.28
CA ASN A 164 -10.68 6.31 28.65
C ASN A 164 -9.48 5.70 27.91
N PRO A 165 -8.75 6.46 27.08
CA PRO A 165 -7.60 5.92 26.39
C PRO A 165 -6.56 5.45 27.40
N VAL A 166 -6.04 4.24 27.20
CA VAL A 166 -4.77 3.86 27.81
C VAL A 166 -3.73 4.83 27.25
N ARG A 167 -2.97 5.48 28.11
CA ARG A 167 -1.81 6.30 27.71
C ARG A 167 -0.76 5.40 27.07
N ASP A 168 -0.99 5.02 25.81
CA ASP A 168 0.04 4.50 24.93
C ASP A 168 0.61 5.72 24.22
N ASP A 169 1.69 6.25 24.80
CA ASP A 169 2.11 7.63 24.64
C ASP A 169 2.71 7.97 23.28
N GLU A 170 2.82 7.05 22.31
CA GLU A 170 3.66 7.38 21.14
C GLU A 170 3.09 7.21 19.74
N THR A 171 2.06 6.39 19.45
CA THR A 171 1.56 6.29 18.05
C THR A 171 0.12 5.75 17.97
N GLN A 172 -0.86 6.61 17.69
CA GLN A 172 -2.27 6.22 17.64
C GLN A 172 -2.74 5.83 16.22
N LEU A 173 -1.95 6.18 15.20
CA LEU A 173 -2.32 5.99 13.80
C LEU A 173 -1.13 5.50 12.98
N LEU A 174 -1.31 4.42 12.23
CA LEU A 174 -0.38 4.01 11.18
C LEU A 174 -0.96 4.44 9.83
N VAL A 175 -0.20 5.23 9.08
CA VAL A 175 -0.58 5.69 7.74
C VAL A 175 0.41 5.15 6.71
N GLY A 176 -0.13 4.48 5.69
CA GLY A 176 0.60 4.05 4.51
C GLY A 176 0.16 4.84 3.28
N ALA A 177 1.06 5.05 2.33
CA ALA A 177 0.77 5.63 1.03
C ALA A 177 1.56 4.90 -0.06
N ALA A 178 0.90 4.58 -1.18
CA ALA A 178 1.48 3.88 -2.32
C ALA A 178 1.20 4.64 -3.63
N SER A 179 2.23 5.27 -4.20
CA SER A 179 2.18 5.94 -5.50
C SER A 179 2.27 4.93 -6.63
N HIS A 180 1.21 4.80 -7.43
CA HIS A 180 1.16 3.89 -8.57
C HIS A 180 1.51 4.59 -9.88
N TYR A 181 2.55 4.10 -10.56
CA TYR A 181 2.96 4.60 -11.87
C TYR A 181 2.30 3.76 -12.97
N LEU A 182 1.04 4.02 -13.28
CA LEU A 182 0.26 3.19 -14.22
C LEU A 182 0.50 3.51 -15.69
N HIS A 183 1.21 4.60 -15.99
CA HIS A 183 1.47 5.06 -17.35
C HIS A 183 2.76 5.90 -17.40
N GLY A 184 3.18 6.21 -18.63
CA GLY A 184 4.36 7.02 -18.88
C GLY A 184 5.68 6.28 -18.65
N PRO A 185 6.82 7.01 -18.70
CA PRO A 185 8.15 6.40 -18.72
C PRO A 185 8.50 5.66 -17.41
N LYS A 186 7.85 6.01 -16.30
CA LYS A 186 8.09 5.41 -14.98
C LYS A 186 7.26 4.16 -14.72
N MET A 187 6.40 3.77 -15.65
CA MET A 187 5.48 2.65 -15.44
C MET A 187 6.21 1.32 -15.23
N GLN A 188 7.26 1.04 -15.99
CA GLN A 188 7.89 -0.29 -16.01
C GLN A 188 9.41 -0.22 -16.03
N THR A 189 10.05 -0.94 -15.10
CA THR A 189 11.48 -1.22 -15.16
C THR A 189 11.83 -2.20 -16.30
N VAL A 190 13.12 -2.31 -16.62
CA VAL A 190 13.63 -3.32 -17.56
C VAL A 190 13.21 -4.73 -17.13
N THR A 191 13.26 -5.02 -15.83
CA THR A 191 12.80 -6.29 -15.24
C THR A 191 11.34 -6.59 -15.56
N ILE A 192 10.43 -5.63 -15.34
CA ILE A 192 9.01 -5.81 -15.68
C ILE A 192 8.86 -6.09 -17.19
N LYS A 193 9.52 -5.29 -18.04
CA LYS A 193 9.44 -5.46 -19.50
C LYS A 193 9.90 -6.85 -19.92
N ARG A 194 11.01 -7.35 -19.36
CA ARG A 194 11.53 -8.70 -19.64
C ARG A 194 10.52 -9.79 -19.27
N ILE A 195 9.92 -9.72 -18.08
CA ILE A 195 8.91 -10.71 -17.64
C ILE A 195 7.70 -10.68 -18.58
N LEU A 196 7.20 -9.49 -18.94
CA LEU A 196 6.08 -9.37 -19.87
C LEU A 196 6.42 -9.94 -21.26
N SER A 197 7.63 -9.70 -21.76
CA SER A 197 8.11 -10.28 -23.02
C SER A 197 8.20 -11.81 -22.95
N GLU A 198 8.65 -12.36 -21.82
CA GLU A 198 8.70 -13.81 -21.59
C GLU A 198 7.31 -14.44 -21.59
N ILE A 199 6.34 -13.81 -20.93
CA ILE A 199 4.93 -14.24 -20.98
C ILE A 199 4.40 -14.27 -22.42
N VAL A 200 4.65 -13.20 -23.18
CA VAL A 200 4.18 -13.11 -24.58
C VAL A 200 4.82 -14.17 -25.46
N LYS A 201 6.09 -14.49 -25.23
CA LYS A 201 6.81 -15.54 -25.98
C LYS A 201 6.30 -16.93 -25.62
N ASN A 202 6.23 -17.25 -24.33
CA ASN A 202 5.96 -18.61 -23.86
C ASN A 202 4.49 -19.01 -24.05
N ARG A 203 3.54 -18.07 -23.95
CA ARG A 203 2.11 -18.36 -24.17
C ARG A 203 1.76 -18.88 -25.57
N GLN A 204 2.66 -18.74 -26.55
CA GLN A 204 2.47 -19.26 -27.91
C GLN A 204 2.71 -20.77 -27.99
N VAL A 205 3.43 -21.35 -27.02
CA VAL A 205 3.92 -22.73 -27.07
C VAL A 205 3.59 -23.54 -25.83
N ASP A 206 3.29 -22.90 -24.70
CA ASP A 206 2.95 -23.56 -23.44
C ASP A 206 1.63 -22.99 -22.86
N PRO A 207 0.56 -23.81 -22.80
CA PRO A 207 -0.72 -23.41 -22.23
C PRO A 207 -0.63 -22.92 -20.78
N ALA A 208 0.34 -23.37 -19.98
CA ALA A 208 0.54 -22.90 -18.61
C ALA A 208 0.82 -21.37 -18.55
N TRP A 209 1.38 -20.81 -19.63
CA TRP A 209 1.66 -19.39 -19.78
C TRP A 209 0.49 -18.58 -20.37
N SER A 210 -0.71 -19.17 -20.48
CA SER A 210 -1.92 -18.49 -20.97
C SER A 210 -2.47 -17.50 -19.94
N ILE A 211 -1.63 -16.56 -19.51
CA ILE A 211 -1.91 -15.54 -18.51
C ILE A 211 -1.92 -14.16 -19.14
N THR A 212 -2.77 -13.28 -18.62
CA THR A 212 -2.76 -11.86 -18.96
C THR A 212 -2.25 -11.09 -17.75
N ALA A 213 -1.14 -10.39 -17.93
CA ALA A 213 -0.48 -9.65 -16.87
C ALA A 213 -0.58 -8.14 -17.15
N SER A 214 -0.93 -7.39 -16.11
CA SER A 214 -0.67 -5.94 -16.04
C SER A 214 0.34 -5.71 -14.93
N ALA A 215 1.36 -4.91 -15.22
CA ALA A 215 2.46 -4.70 -14.29
C ALA A 215 2.95 -3.25 -14.35
N TRP A 216 3.19 -2.71 -13.17
CA TRP A 216 3.67 -1.34 -13.00
C TRP A 216 4.59 -1.20 -11.77
N ASN A 217 5.22 -0.03 -11.69
CA ASN A 217 6.07 0.38 -10.60
C ASN A 217 5.27 1.10 -9.51
N VAL A 218 5.71 0.95 -8.27
CA VAL A 218 5.10 1.59 -7.10
C VAL A 218 6.21 2.14 -6.19
N ASP A 219 5.99 3.32 -5.64
CA ASP A 219 6.77 3.83 -4.52
C ASP A 219 5.87 3.90 -3.28
N MET A 220 6.30 3.34 -2.15
CA MET A 220 5.45 3.13 -0.99
C MET A 220 6.14 3.49 0.31
N ILE A 221 5.38 4.14 1.20
CA ILE A 221 5.84 4.58 2.51
C ILE A 221 4.80 4.24 3.59
N TYR A 222 5.25 3.87 4.79
CA TYR A 222 4.41 3.73 5.98
C TYR A 222 5.04 4.42 7.18
N ARG A 223 4.25 5.18 7.93
CA ARG A 223 4.68 5.94 9.11
C ARG A 223 3.61 5.95 10.19
N TYR A 224 4.06 5.97 11.44
CA TYR A 224 3.19 6.18 12.59
C TYR A 224 3.02 7.68 12.91
N PHE A 225 1.87 8.03 13.51
CA PHE A 225 1.45 9.38 13.93
C PHE A 225 0.56 9.34 15.19
#